data_AF-A0A4Q3WDS3-F1
#
_entry.id   AF-A0A4Q3WDS3-F1
#
_cell.length_a   1.000
_cell.length_b   1.000
_cell.length_c   1.000
_cell.angle_alpha   90.00
_cell.angle_beta   90.00
_cell.angle_gamma   90.00
#
_symmetry.space_group_name_H-M   'P 1'
#
loop_
_entity.id
_entity.type
_entity.pdbx_description
1 polymer ?
#
loop_
_entity_poly.entity_id
_entity_poly.type
_entity_poly.pdbx_seq_one_letter_code
_entity_poly.pdbx_strand_id
1 'polypeptide(L)'
;MKIAAANALRELAKLPVPQEVCDAYGGISLEFGREYIIPKPMDPRLITLISDAVAKAAIETGVATLPYPKHYPLKSVDDVFNG
;
A
#
# COMPACT_ATOMS: atom_id res chain seq x y z
N MET A 1 4.88 -9.75 -9.89
CA MET A 1 3.83 -9.00 -9.16
C MET A 1 3.78 -9.30 -7.67
N LYS A 2 3.60 -10.56 -7.22
CA LYS A 2 3.56 -10.89 -5.77
C LYS A 2 4.77 -10.38 -4.98
N ILE A 3 5.97 -10.49 -5.57
CA ILE A 3 7.21 -9.96 -5.00
C ILE A 3 7.17 -8.43 -4.85
N ALA A 4 6.64 -7.71 -5.86
CA ALA A 4 6.51 -6.25 -5.80
C ALA A 4 5.55 -5.82 -4.67
N ALA A 5 4.41 -6.51 -4.53
CA ALA A 5 3.48 -6.27 -3.44
C ALA A 5 4.11 -6.56 -2.06
N ALA A 6 4.80 -7.70 -1.92
CA ALA A 6 5.49 -8.06 -0.68
C ALA A 6 6.59 -7.05 -0.31
N ASN A 7 7.35 -6.58 -1.31
CA ASN A 7 8.37 -5.55 -1.11
C ASN A 7 7.76 -4.21 -0.69
N ALA A 8 6.66 -3.79 -1.30
CA ALA A 8 5.97 -2.56 -0.94
C ALA A 8 5.35 -2.64 0.48
N LEU A 9 4.80 -3.79 0.87
CA LEU A 9 4.35 -4.04 2.25
C LEU A 9 5.51 -3.96 3.25
N ARG A 10 6.65 -4.58 2.93
CA ARG A 10 7.86 -4.56 3.76
C ARG A 10 8.37 -3.15 3.99
N GLU A 11 8.36 -2.31 2.95
CA GLU A 11 8.81 -0.92 3.08
C GLU A 11 7.79 -0.07 3.84
N LEU A 12 6.49 -0.22 3.57
CA LEU A 12 5.44 0.46 4.31
C LEU A 12 5.46 0.14 5.81
N ALA A 13 5.70 -1.12 6.18
CA ALA A 13 5.77 -1.54 7.59
C ALA A 13 6.83 -0.79 8.39
N LYS A 14 7.91 -0.34 7.74
CA LYS A 14 9.03 0.37 8.36
C LYS A 14 8.83 1.89 8.41
N LEU A 15 7.84 2.41 7.69
CA LEU A 15 7.53 3.83 7.73
C LEU A 15 6.78 4.17 9.03
N PRO A 16 6.97 5.38 9.58
CA PRO A 16 6.18 5.85 10.70
C PRO A 16 4.68 5.68 10.45
N VAL A 17 3.95 5.18 11.43
CA VAL A 17 2.50 4.97 11.31
C VAL A 17 1.78 6.28 11.64
N PRO A 18 0.86 6.76 10.77
CA PRO A 18 0.08 7.96 11.04
C PRO A 18 -0.74 7.80 12.32
N GLN A 19 -0.90 8.91 13.06
CA GLN A 19 -1.64 8.92 14.31
C GLN A 19 -3.08 8.41 14.14
N GLU A 20 -3.74 8.75 13.03
CA GLU A 20 -5.09 8.26 12.70
C GLU A 20 -5.19 6.74 12.70
N VAL A 21 -4.16 6.05 12.22
CA VAL A 21 -4.11 4.58 12.24
C VAL A 21 -3.89 4.08 13.66
N CYS A 22 -2.99 4.69 14.44
CA CYS A 22 -2.81 4.34 15.85
C CYS A 22 -4.12 4.50 16.63
N ASP A 23 -4.84 5.60 16.44
CA ASP A 23 -6.10 5.92 17.10
C ASP A 23 -7.20 4.91 16.76
N ALA A 24 -7.33 4.55 15.47
CA ALA A 24 -8.28 3.54 15.00
C ALA A 24 -8.02 2.14 15.59
N TYR A 25 -6.78 1.85 16.01
CA TYR A 25 -6.37 0.58 16.59
C TYR A 25 -6.09 0.66 18.10
N GLY A 26 -6.81 1.54 18.80
CA GLY A 26 -6.80 1.60 20.27
C GLY A 26 -5.78 2.57 20.88
N GLY A 27 -5.24 3.50 20.08
CA GLY A 27 -4.33 4.55 20.53
C GLY A 27 -2.92 4.05 20.89
N ILE A 28 -2.59 2.81 20.58
CA ILE A 28 -1.26 2.25 20.81
C ILE A 28 -0.28 2.74 19.75
N SER A 29 0.96 3.05 20.15
CA SER A 29 2.02 3.35 19.17
C SER A 29 2.31 2.10 18.34
N LEU A 30 2.18 2.22 17.02
CA LEU A 30 2.50 1.17 16.06
C LEU A 30 3.85 1.49 15.43
N GLU A 31 4.86 0.70 15.76
CA GLU A 31 6.22 0.85 15.24
C GLU A 31 6.77 -0.48 14.78
N PHE A 32 7.55 -0.47 13.69
CA PHE A 32 8.14 -1.70 13.16
C PHE A 32 8.95 -2.43 14.23
N GLY A 33 8.57 -3.68 14.49
CA GLY A 33 9.20 -4.49 15.54
C GLY A 33 8.60 -5.87 15.64
N ARG A 34 9.01 -6.63 16.66
CA ARG A 34 8.55 -8.00 16.89
C ARG A 34 7.02 -8.12 16.92
N GLU A 35 6.36 -7.12 17.49
CA GLU A 35 4.90 -7.09 17.66
C GLU A 35 4.16 -6.40 16.48
N TYR A 36 4.89 -5.83 15.51
CA TYR A 36 4.33 -5.15 14.35
C TYR A 36 5.27 -5.28 13.14
N ILE A 37 5.10 -6.38 12.42
CA ILE A 37 5.90 -6.72 11.22
C ILE A 37 5.17 -6.45 9.89
N ILE A 38 3.86 -6.23 9.95
CA ILE A 38 2.99 -6.00 8.79
C ILE A 38 1.97 -4.89 9.10
N PRO A 39 1.66 -3.99 8.15
CA PRO A 39 0.68 -2.93 8.35
C PRO A 39 -0.72 -3.48 8.65
N LYS A 40 -1.53 -2.67 9.33
CA LYS A 40 -2.92 -3.04 9.63
C LYS A 40 -3.78 -3.02 8.35
N PRO A 41 -4.78 -3.91 8.20
CA PRO A 41 -5.55 -4.03 6.95
C PRO A 41 -6.27 -2.76 6.52
N MET A 42 -6.70 -1.92 7.46
CA MET A 42 -7.42 -0.67 7.19
C MET A 42 -6.48 0.55 7.13
N ASP A 43 -5.17 0.34 7.04
CA ASP A 43 -4.22 1.43 6.82
C ASP A 43 -4.44 2.01 5.41
N PRO A 44 -4.86 3.29 5.28
CA PRO A 44 -5.20 3.87 3.97
C PRO A 44 -3.99 3.94 3.04
N ARG A 45 -2.76 3.90 3.57
CA ARG A 45 -1.53 3.93 2.75
C ARG A 45 -1.36 2.66 1.90
N LEU A 46 -2.03 1.57 2.26
CA LEU A 46 -1.95 0.30 1.53
C LEU A 46 -2.43 0.45 0.09
N ILE A 47 -3.58 1.10 -0.13
CA ILE A 47 -4.14 1.18 -1.48
C ILE A 47 -3.25 2.01 -2.40
N THR A 48 -2.64 3.08 -1.88
CA THR A 48 -1.73 3.94 -2.65
C THR A 48 -0.46 3.22 -3.03
N LEU A 49 0.26 2.64 -2.06
CA LEU A 49 1.61 2.11 -2.29
C LEU A 49 1.60 0.75 -2.96
N ILE A 50 0.68 -0.14 -2.56
CA ILE A 50 0.68 -1.51 -3.07
C ILE A 50 0.15 -1.56 -4.50
N SER A 51 -0.92 -0.81 -4.81
CA SER A 51 -1.47 -0.76 -6.18
C SER A 51 -0.45 -0.19 -7.16
N ASP A 52 0.24 0.90 -6.79
CA ASP A 52 1.31 1.52 -7.57
C ASP A 52 2.45 0.55 -7.87
N ALA A 53 2.99 -0.13 -6.84
CA ALA A 53 4.07 -1.08 -7.00
C ALA A 53 3.71 -2.26 -7.91
N VAL A 54 2.47 -2.76 -7.81
CA VAL A 54 1.99 -3.85 -8.66
C VAL A 54 1.79 -3.39 -10.10
N ALA A 55 1.21 -2.20 -10.32
CA ALA A 55 1.01 -1.64 -11.66
C ALA A 55 2.35 -1.40 -12.37
N LYS A 56 3.33 -0.80 -11.69
CA LYS A 56 4.69 -0.64 -12.22
C LYS A 56 5.32 -1.98 -12.60
N ALA A 57 5.25 -2.97 -11.71
CA ALA A 57 5.79 -4.30 -11.99
C ALA A 57 5.10 -5.00 -13.17
N ALA A 58 3.79 -4.80 -13.36
CA ALA A 58 3.06 -5.36 -14.50
C ALA A 58 3.53 -4.76 -15.84
N ILE A 59 3.85 -3.47 -15.86
CA ILE A 59 4.37 -2.76 -17.04
C ILE A 59 5.81 -3.18 -17.32
N GLU A 60 6.67 -3.19 -16.31
CA GLU A 60 8.08 -3.57 -16.44
C GLU A 60 8.26 -5.00 -16.97
N THR A 61 7.36 -5.91 -16.60
CA THR A 61 7.36 -7.30 -17.06
C THR A 61 6.68 -7.49 -18.42
N GLY A 62 6.09 -6.44 -19.01
CA GLY A 62 5.39 -6.49 -20.30
C GLY A 62 4.06 -7.26 -20.28
N VAL A 63 3.57 -7.68 -19.11
CA VAL A 63 2.29 -8.38 -18.98
C VAL A 63 1.10 -7.39 -19.05
N ALA A 64 1.32 -6.13 -18.69
CA ALA A 64 0.29 -5.11 -18.77
C ALA A 64 -0.08 -4.81 -20.24
N THR A 65 -1.37 -4.85 -20.55
CA THR A 65 -1.92 -4.50 -21.87
C THR A 65 -2.19 -3.01 -22.04
N LEU A 66 -2.12 -2.26 -20.93
CA LEU A 66 -2.35 -0.82 -20.86
C LEU A 66 -1.12 -0.14 -20.24
N PRO A 67 -0.84 1.14 -20.58
CA PRO A 67 0.20 1.92 -19.92
C PRO A 67 -0.16 2.19 -18.45
N TYR A 68 0.76 2.80 -17.72
CA TYR A 68 0.53 3.21 -16.34
C TYR A 68 -0.73 4.10 -16.23
N PRO A 69 -1.72 3.74 -15.37
CA PRO A 69 -2.96 4.49 -15.29
C PRO A 69 -2.75 5.95 -14.90
N LYS A 70 -3.45 6.88 -15.55
CA LYS A 70 -3.30 8.33 -15.30
C LYS A 70 -3.75 8.76 -13.91
N HIS A 71 -4.71 8.03 -13.33
CA HIS A 71 -5.26 8.31 -12.00
C HIS A 71 -4.46 7.64 -10.86
N TYR A 72 -3.33 7.00 -11.18
CA TYR A 72 -2.45 6.44 -10.16
C TYR A 72 -1.46 7.48 -9.63
N PRO A 73 -0.99 7.34 -8.38
CA PRO A 73 -1.39 6.30 -7.43
C PRO A 73 -2.79 6.57 -6.84
N LEU A 74 -3.53 5.49 -6.56
CA LEU A 74 -4.85 5.56 -5.93
C LEU A 74 -4.74 6.19 -4.53
N LYS A 75 -5.73 6.98 -4.12
CA LYS A 75 -5.77 7.60 -2.78
C LYS A 75 -6.75 6.88 -1.84
N SER A 76 -7.75 6.23 -2.39
CA SER A 76 -8.83 5.59 -1.66
C SER A 76 -9.38 4.37 -2.41
N VAL A 77 -10.23 3.59 -1.72
CA VAL A 77 -10.96 2.48 -2.35
C VAL A 77 -11.98 2.99 -3.37
N ASP A 78 -12.51 4.19 -3.17
CA ASP A 78 -13.47 4.80 -4.10
C ASP A 78 -12.85 5.08 -5.48
N ASP A 79 -11.54 5.36 -5.53
CA ASP A 79 -10.81 5.56 -6.79
C ASP A 79 -10.74 4.29 -7.65
N VAL A 80 -10.99 3.10 -7.07
CA VAL A 80 -11.02 1.83 -7.81
C VAL A 80 -12.30 1.68 -8.63
N PHE A 81 -13.42 2.16 -8.09
CA PHE A 81 -14.74 1.93 -8.66
C PHE A 81 -15.25 3.12 -9.48
N ASN A 82 -14.70 4.32 -9.24
CA ASN A 82 -15.16 5.56 -9.86
C ASN A 82 -14.14 6.18 -10.84
N GLY A 83 -13.06 5.46 -11.17
CA GLY A 83 -11.93 5.92 -12.00
C GLY A 83 -12.02 5.59 -13.49
#